data_AF-N6UPQ5-F1
#
_entry.id   AF-N6UPQ5-F1
#
_cell.length_a   1.000
_cell.length_b   1.000
_cell.length_c   1.000
_cell.angle_alpha   90.00
_cell.angle_beta   90.00
_cell.angle_gamma   90.00
#
_symmetry.space_group_name_H-M   'P 1'
#
loop_
_entity.id
_entity.type
_entity.pdbx_description
1 polymer ?
#
loop_
_entity_poly.entity_id
_entity_poly.type
_entity_poly.pdbx_seq_one_letter_code
_entity_poly.pdbx_strand_id
1 'polypeptide(L)' 'MGIAKCPYDPTDNSTAVWVEHGNPGNLPGLYSGTNAEFTKADTVIFRTDLHNLTTGKKEYNFKRT' A
#
# COMPACT_ATOMS: atom_id res chain seq x y z
N MET A 1 -0.55 11.20 1.82
CA MET A 1 -0.70 11.03 0.35
C MET A 1 -1.15 9.60 0.05
N GLY A 2 -2.04 9.42 -0.94
CA GLY A 2 -2.67 8.13 -1.30
C GLY A 2 -1.97 7.37 -2.44
N ILE A 3 -0.79 7.82 -2.86
CA ILE A 3 -0.02 7.23 -3.97
C ILE A 3 0.20 5.74 -3.71
N ALA A 4 -0.02 4.94 -4.75
CA ALA A 4 0.08 3.48 -4.73
C ALA A 4 -0.90 2.74 -3.80
N LYS A 5 -1.74 3.44 -3.02
CA LYS A 5 -2.81 2.82 -2.19
C LYS A 5 -4.11 2.63 -2.97
N CYS A 6 -4.39 3.56 -3.88
CA CYS A 6 -5.54 3.58 -4.76
C CYS A 6 -5.16 4.25 -6.10
N PRO A 7 -5.93 4.05 -7.18
CA PRO A 7 -5.60 4.59 -8.48
C PRO A 7 -5.85 6.10 -8.55
N TYR A 8 -5.15 6.74 -9.48
CA TYR A 8 -5.42 8.12 -9.86
C TYR A 8 -6.66 8.23 -10.75
N ASP A 9 -6.88 7.26 -11.63
CA ASP A 9 -8.00 7.21 -12.57
C ASP A 9 -9.14 6.34 -11.99
N PRO A 10 -10.39 6.85 -11.89
CA PRO A 10 -11.53 6.06 -11.39
C PRO A 10 -11.89 4.87 -12.29
N THR A 11 -11.40 4.83 -13.52
CA THR A 11 -11.62 3.73 -14.48
C THR A 11 -10.52 2.66 -14.44
N ASP A 12 -9.47 2.83 -13.63
CA ASP A 12 -8.41 1.84 -13.50
C ASP A 12 -8.88 0.61 -12.70
N ASN A 13 -8.64 -0.57 -13.28
CA ASN A 13 -8.84 -1.85 -12.62
C ASN A 13 -7.74 -2.08 -11.58
N SER A 14 -7.99 -1.61 -10.36
CA SER A 14 -7.09 -1.75 -9.21
C SER A 14 -7.70 -2.66 -8.15
N THR A 15 -6.86 -3.17 -7.25
CA THR A 15 -7.30 -4.00 -6.13
C THR A 15 -6.53 -3.63 -4.87
N ALA A 16 -7.14 -3.80 -3.71
CA ALA A 16 -6.47 -3.62 -2.44
C ALA A 16 -7.04 -4.57 -1.38
N VAL A 17 -6.19 -4.99 -0.45
CA VAL A 17 -6.55 -5.84 0.69
C VAL A 17 -5.86 -5.33 1.96
N TRP A 18 -6.65 -5.20 3.02
CA TRP A 18 -6.15 -4.89 4.35
C TRP A 18 -5.83 -6.18 5.09
N VAL A 19 -4.59 -6.32 5.55
CA VAL A 19 -4.10 -7.53 6.23
C VAL A 19 -3.67 -7.15 7.64
N GLU A 20 -4.35 -7.70 8.64
CA GLU A 20 -4.06 -7.43 10.05
C GLU A 20 -2.96 -8.33 10.62
N HIS A 21 -2.88 -9.58 10.14
CA HIS A 21 -2.03 -10.61 10.72
C HIS A 21 -1.04 -11.19 9.70
N GLY A 22 0.14 -11.60 10.17
CA GLY A 22 1.16 -12.27 9.33
C GLY A 22 2.15 -11.32 8.64
N ASN A 23 1.99 -10.01 8.77
CA ASN A 23 2.99 -9.03 8.39
C ASN A 23 4.16 -9.00 9.41
N PRO A 24 5.34 -8.46 9.04
CA PRO A 24 6.42 -8.20 9.99
C PRO A 24 5.95 -7.39 11.21
N GLY A 25 6.35 -7.83 12.41
CA GLY A 25 5.88 -7.25 13.68
C GLY A 25 4.40 -7.51 13.99
N ASN A 26 3.73 -8.36 13.20
CA ASN A 26 2.29 -8.59 13.24
C ASN A 26 1.47 -7.28 13.18
N LEU A 27 1.99 -6.32 12.41
CA LEU A 27 1.37 -5.00 12.24
C LEU A 27 0.40 -4.99 11.05
N PRO A 28 -0.72 -4.28 11.14
CA PRO A 28 -1.64 -4.20 10.03
C PRO A 28 -1.04 -3.38 8.87
N GLY A 29 -1.38 -3.76 7.64
CA GLY A 29 -0.88 -3.09 6.44
C GLY A 29 -1.81 -3.27 5.25
N LEU A 30 -1.77 -2.29 4.34
CA LEU A 30 -2.50 -2.34 3.07
C LEU A 30 -1.60 -2.90 1.99
N TYR A 31 -2.08 -3.90 1.27
CA TYR A 31 -1.51 -4.36 0.00
C TYR A 31 -2.41 -3.88 -1.13
N SER A 32 -1.83 -3.34 -2.18
CA SER A 32 -2.56 -2.77 -3.31
C SER A 32 -1.86 -3.08 -4.63
N GLY A 33 -2.65 -3.38 -5.66
CA GLY A 33 -2.22 -3.43 -7.04
C GLY A 33 -2.87 -2.26 -7.77
N THR A 34 -2.08 -1.26 -8.17
CA THR A 34 -2.59 -0.04 -8.80
C THR A 34 -1.52 0.60 -9.69
N ASN A 35 -1.93 1.60 -10.48
CA ASN A 35 -1.00 2.51 -11.11
C ASN A 35 -0.57 3.60 -10.14
N ALA A 36 0.74 3.76 -9.93
CA ALA A 36 1.33 4.73 -9.01
C ALA A 36 1.68 6.07 -9.67
N GLU A 37 1.49 6.17 -10.99
CA GLU A 37 1.78 7.40 -11.75
C GLU A 37 0.61 7.78 -12.66
N PHE A 38 0.38 9.08 -12.82
CA PHE A 38 -0.72 9.62 -13.64
C PHE A 38 -0.60 9.24 -15.13
N THR A 39 0.62 9.16 -15.66
CA THR A 39 0.91 8.76 -17.06
C THR A 39 0.62 7.28 -17.32
N LYS A 40 0.26 6.54 -16.28
CA LYS A 40 0.05 5.10 -16.25
C LYS A 40 1.29 4.24 -16.50
N ALA A 41 2.49 4.83 -16.46
CA ALA A 41 3.74 4.12 -16.75
C ALA A 41 4.26 3.25 -15.58
N ASP A 42 3.73 3.41 -14.35
CA ASP A 42 4.23 2.73 -13.15
C ASP A 42 3.13 1.86 -12.51
N THR A 43 2.88 0.68 -13.09
CA THR A 43 1.99 -0.32 -12.47
C THR A 43 2.75 -1.08 -11.40
N VAL A 44 2.24 -1.10 -10.17
CA VAL A 44 2.96 -1.64 -9.01
C VAL A 44 2.09 -2.56 -8.15
N ILE A 45 2.72 -3.56 -7.54
CA ILE A 45 2.19 -4.21 -6.34
C ILE A 45 2.89 -3.60 -5.13
N PHE A 46 2.11 -2.97 -4.26
CA PHE A 46 2.59 -2.14 -3.17
C PHE A 46 2.07 -2.62 -1.83
N ARG A 47 2.94 -2.65 -0.82
CA ARG A 47 2.55 -2.73 0.59
C ARG A 47 2.95 -1.45 1.28
N THR A 48 2.03 -0.82 2.01
CA THR A 48 2.30 0.40 2.76
C THR A 48 3.37 0.22 3.84
N ASP A 49 3.91 1.34 4.31
CA ASP A 49 4.66 1.37 5.57
C ASP A 49 3.81 0.71 6.68
N LEU A 50 4.47 -0.07 7.53
CA LEU A 50 3.82 -0.69 8.68
C LEU A 50 4.06 0.22 9.88
N HIS A 51 2.95 0.74 10.41
CA HIS A 51 2.95 1.59 11.58
C HIS A 51 2.34 0.82 12.75
N ASN A 52 2.94 1.01 13.92
CA ASN A 52 2.29 0.66 15.16
C ASN A 52 1.14 1.64 15.40
N LEU A 53 -0.10 1.18 15.27
CA LEU A 53 -1.27 2.04 15.37
C LEU A 53 -1.48 2.62 16.78
N THR A 54 -0.89 2.03 17.82
CA THR A 54 -0.96 2.53 19.19
C THR A 54 0.02 3.68 19.43
N THR A 55 1.24 3.57 18.91
CA THR A 55 2.29 4.58 19.13
C THR A 55 2.46 5.56 17.96
N GLY A 56 1.86 5.26 16.80
CA GLY A 56 2.04 5.98 15.54
C GLY A 56 3.38 5.74 14.84
N LYS A 57 4.32 5.05 15.50
CA LYS A 57 5.69 4.87 15.00
C LYS A 57 5.72 3.98 13.76
N LYS A 58 6.43 4.41 12.72
CA LYS A 58 6.79 3.55 11.59
C LYS A 58 7.82 2.52 12.03
N GLU A 59 7.49 1.24 11.90
CA GLU A 59 8.40 0.14 12.24
C GLU A 59 9.03 -0.49 11.01
N TYR A 60 8.29 -0.60 9.91
CA TYR A 60 8.80 -1.19 8.67
C TYR A 60 8.48 -0.29 7.47
N ASN A 61 9.43 -0.18 6.55
CA ASN A 61 9.22 0.53 5.30
C ASN A 61 8.28 -0.23 4.35
N PHE A 62 7.67 0.52 3.45
CA PHE A 62 6.88 0.04 2.35
C PHE A 62 7.68 -0.93 1.46
N LYS A 63 6.96 -1.77 0.73
CA LYS A 63 7.54 -2.67 -0.27
C LYS A 63 6.84 -2.43 -1.60
N ARG A 64 7.62 -2.37 -2.68
CA ARG A 64 7.15 -2.30 -4.07
C ARG A 64 7.75 -3.45 -4.86
N THR A 65 6.98 -4.06 -5.75
CA THR A 65 7.41 -5.10 -6.68
C THR A 65 6.79 -4.83 -8.04
#